data_AF-A0A803SPT9-F1
#
_entry.id   AF-A0A803SPT9-F1
#
_cell.length_a   1.000
_cell.length_b   1.000
_cell.length_c   1.000
_cell.angle_alpha   90.00
_cell.angle_beta   90.00
_cell.angle_gamma   90.00
#
_symmetry.space_group_name_H-M   'P 1'
#
loop_
_entity.id
_entity.type
_entity.pdbx_description
1 polymer ?
#
loop_
_entity_poly.entity_id
_entity_poly.type
_entity_poly.pdbx_seq_one_letter_code
_entity_poly.pdbx_strand_id
1 'polypeptide(L)'
;MTRWAQGVGHPIQFEDWEKLWKTKLKYSSSFKLRENWYKMFFRWYLTSQKLSKFYKNQKKECWNCSNKTGTFLHVWWECKEVKDAWITKLREYMDMDTMTFLLKIIPKKKKKDGLVTSKKNFYKGNIELILNS
;
A
#
# COMPACT_ATOMS: atom_id res chain seq x y z
N MET A 1 -10.28 20.58 -12.73
CA MET A 1 -9.44 19.37 -12.51
C MET A 1 -8.38 19.53 -11.41
N THR A 2 -8.21 20.71 -10.80
CA THR A 2 -7.04 21.05 -9.96
C THR A 2 -6.94 20.30 -8.62
N ARG A 3 -8.07 19.99 -7.96
CA ARG A 3 -8.05 19.33 -6.63
C ARG A 3 -7.57 17.88 -6.66
N TRP A 4 -7.77 17.15 -7.75
CA TRP A 4 -7.32 15.75 -7.87
C TRP A 4 -5.81 15.68 -8.15
N ALA A 5 -5.31 16.58 -9.00
CA ALA A 5 -3.88 16.71 -9.30
C ALA A 5 -3.04 17.02 -8.04
N GLN A 6 -3.58 17.83 -7.12
CA GLN A 6 -2.95 18.10 -5.82
C GLN A 6 -2.73 16.85 -4.97
N GLY A 7 -3.62 15.85 -5.07
CA GLY A 7 -3.49 14.59 -4.33
C GLY A 7 -2.53 13.59 -4.96
N VAL A 8 -2.45 13.57 -6.29
CA VAL A 8 -1.57 12.65 -7.04
C VAL A 8 -0.12 13.16 -7.08
N GLY A 9 0.11 14.45 -6.82
CA GLY A 9 1.43 15.07 -6.87
C GLY A 9 1.97 15.24 -8.31
N HIS A 10 1.16 14.92 -9.32
CA HIS A 10 1.52 15.06 -10.73
C HIS A 10 0.40 15.76 -11.51
N PRO A 11 0.71 16.87 -12.22
CA PRO A 11 -0.28 17.54 -13.07
C PRO A 11 -0.48 16.74 -14.35
N ILE A 12 -1.66 16.13 -14.48
CA ILE A 12 -2.09 15.47 -15.72
C ILE A 12 -2.54 16.55 -16.70
N GLN A 13 -1.88 16.66 -17.86
CA GLN A 13 -2.26 17.60 -18.93
C GLN A 13 -3.55 17.14 -19.62
N PHE A 14 -4.32 18.09 -20.15
CA PHE A 14 -5.60 17.78 -20.80
C PHE A 14 -5.38 16.97 -22.07
N GLU A 15 -4.33 17.29 -22.83
CA GLU A 15 -3.94 16.61 -24.06
C GLU A 15 -3.62 15.12 -23.80
N ASP A 16 -2.89 14.83 -22.72
CA ASP A 16 -2.58 13.45 -22.32
C ASP A 16 -3.85 12.69 -21.92
N TRP A 17 -4.75 13.35 -21.19
CA TRP A 17 -6.03 12.77 -20.80
C TRP A 17 -6.90 12.44 -22.01
N GLU A 18 -7.02 13.37 -22.95
CA GLU A 18 -7.80 13.19 -24.17
C GLU A 18 -7.20 12.10 -25.06
N LYS A 19 -5.88 12.04 -25.17
CA LYS A 19 -5.17 10.96 -25.88
C LYS A 19 -5.45 9.61 -25.27
N LEU A 20 -5.39 9.49 -23.93
CA LEU A 20 -5.73 8.26 -23.21
C LEU A 20 -7.20 7.87 -23.39
N TRP A 21 -8.11 8.85 -23.44
CA TRP A 21 -9.54 8.60 -23.63
C TRP A 21 -9.91 8.14 -25.05
N LYS A 22 -9.25 8.72 -26.06
CA LYS A 22 -9.40 8.32 -27.47
C LYS A 22 -8.75 6.97 -27.76
N THR A 23 -7.66 6.66 -27.06
CA THR A 23 -7.04 5.33 -27.13
C THR A 23 -7.98 4.34 -26.46
N LYS A 24 -8.66 3.48 -27.24
CA LYS A 24 -9.51 2.43 -26.68
C LYS A 24 -8.66 1.47 -25.84
N LEU A 25 -8.56 1.74 -24.54
CA LEU A 25 -7.94 0.83 -23.58
C LEU A 25 -8.80 -0.43 -23.54
N LYS A 26 -8.27 -1.52 -24.11
CA LYS A 26 -8.93 -2.84 -24.05
C LYS A 26 -8.77 -3.37 -22.63
N TYR A 27 -9.76 -3.11 -21.79
CA TYR A 27 -9.81 -3.68 -20.45
C TYR A 27 -10.35 -5.11 -20.52
N SER A 28 -9.60 -6.05 -19.95
CA SER A 28 -10.13 -7.40 -19.65
C SER A 28 -11.31 -7.30 -18.68
N SER A 29 -12.18 -8.30 -18.67
CA SER A 29 -13.30 -8.36 -17.72
C SER A 29 -12.82 -8.30 -16.26
N SER A 30 -11.66 -8.89 -15.96
CA SER A 30 -11.03 -8.81 -14.64
C SER A 30 -10.62 -7.39 -14.25
N PHE A 31 -10.16 -6.59 -15.22
CA PHE A 31 -9.80 -5.19 -14.96
C PHE A 31 -11.03 -4.33 -14.67
N LYS A 32 -12.12 -4.51 -15.43
CA LYS A 32 -13.40 -3.83 -15.17
C LYS A 32 -13.94 -4.15 -13.78
N LEU A 33 -13.83 -5.41 -13.36
CA LEU A 33 -14.22 -5.82 -12.02
C LEU A 33 -13.37 -5.09 -10.97
N ARG A 34 -12.04 -5.13 -11.07
CA ARG A 34 -11.15 -4.40 -10.15
C ARG A 34 -11.47 -2.92 -10.07
N GLU A 35 -11.68 -2.26 -11.20
CA GLU A 35 -12.07 -0.85 -11.25
C GLU A 35 -13.37 -0.59 -10.48
N ASN A 36 -14.38 -1.46 -10.66
CA ASN A 36 -15.64 -1.35 -9.93
C ASN A 36 -15.44 -1.54 -8.41
N TRP A 37 -14.61 -2.50 -8.01
CA TRP A 37 -14.27 -2.72 -6.61
C TRP A 37 -13.59 -1.50 -5.99
N TYR A 38 -12.63 -0.90 -6.69
CA TYR A 38 -12.00 0.33 -6.23
C TYR A 38 -13.03 1.47 -6.11
N LYS A 39 -13.87 1.70 -7.13
CA LYS A 39 -14.93 2.72 -7.09
C LYS A 39 -15.87 2.53 -5.90
N MET A 40 -16.24 1.28 -5.60
CA MET A 40 -17.02 0.95 -4.41
C MET A 40 -16.23 1.26 -3.14
N PHE A 41 -15.02 0.74 -2.99
CA PHE A 41 -14.20 1.00 -1.82
C PHE A 41 -14.06 2.50 -1.51
N PHE A 42 -13.71 3.33 -2.50
CA PHE A 42 -13.58 4.78 -2.33
C PHE A 42 -14.90 5.49 -1.99
N ARG A 43 -16.04 4.99 -2.49
CA ARG A 43 -17.36 5.56 -2.23
C ARG A 43 -17.82 5.26 -0.81
N TRP A 44 -17.64 4.02 -0.37
CA TRP A 44 -18.09 3.53 0.93
C TRP A 44 -17.14 3.91 2.07
N TYR A 45 -15.87 4.19 1.79
CA TYR A 45 -14.93 4.64 2.81
C TYR A 45 -15.24 6.07 3.30
N LEU A 46 -15.60 6.16 4.58
CA LEU A 46 -15.90 7.39 5.30
C LEU A 46 -14.62 7.91 5.96
N THR A 47 -14.02 8.94 5.37
CA THR A 47 -12.88 9.64 5.96
C THR A 47 -13.34 10.59 7.06
N SER A 48 -12.47 10.93 8.03
CA SER A 48 -12.80 11.93 9.06
C SER A 48 -13.15 13.29 8.45
N GLN A 49 -12.51 13.65 7.33
CA GLN A 49 -12.89 14.82 6.55
C GLN A 49 -14.34 14.74 6.02
N LYS A 50 -14.79 13.59 5.51
CA LYS A 50 -16.19 13.39 5.10
C LYS A 50 -17.11 13.43 6.32
N LEU A 51 -16.78 12.70 7.39
CA LEU A 51 -17.59 12.60 8.62
C LEU A 51 -17.82 13.96 9.28
N SER A 52 -16.81 14.83 9.32
CA SER A 52 -16.92 16.19 9.86
C SER A 52 -17.90 17.10 9.10
N LYS A 53 -18.25 16.75 7.85
CA LYS A 53 -19.26 17.48 7.08
C LYS A 53 -20.68 17.02 7.42
N PHE A 54 -20.85 15.76 7.82
CA PHE A 54 -22.13 15.20 8.22
C PHE A 54 -22.47 15.56 9.68
N TYR A 55 -21.47 15.53 10.56
CA TYR A 55 -21.66 15.76 11.99
C TYR A 55 -20.89 16.99 12.47
N LYS A 56 -21.60 17.92 13.12
CA LYS A 56 -21.04 19.22 13.59
C LYS A 56 -19.94 19.06 14.66
N ASN A 57 -19.97 17.98 15.43
CA ASN A 57 -19.07 17.76 16.57
C ASN A 57 -17.84 16.90 16.23
N GLN A 58 -17.68 16.51 14.96
CA GLN A 58 -16.60 15.62 14.54
C GLN A 58 -15.39 16.40 14.04
N LYS A 59 -14.21 16.05 14.56
CA LYS A 59 -12.94 16.65 14.14
C LYS A 59 -12.58 16.22 12.72
N LYS A 60 -11.99 17.14 11.95
CA LYS A 60 -11.53 16.88 10.56
C LYS A 60 -10.17 16.16 10.51
N GLU A 61 -9.52 16.03 11.65
CA GLU A 61 -8.20 15.45 11.82
C GLU A 61 -8.19 13.94 11.53
N CYS A 62 -7.04 13.42 11.16
CA CYS A 62 -6.82 12.00 10.96
C CYS A 62 -7.05 11.25 12.28
N TRP A 63 -7.82 10.17 12.24
CA TRP A 63 -8.11 9.34 13.42
C TRP A 63 -6.89 8.56 13.94
N ASN A 64 -5.89 8.35 13.08
CA ASN A 64 -4.60 7.79 13.47
C ASN A 64 -3.71 8.89 14.08
N CYS A 65 -3.16 9.78 13.25
CA CYS A 65 -2.11 10.68 13.71
C CYS A 65 -2.59 11.98 14.38
N SER A 66 -3.89 12.31 14.33
CA SER A 66 -4.50 13.55 14.86
C SER A 66 -3.87 14.89 14.41
N ASN A 67 -2.86 14.89 13.54
CA ASN A 67 -2.05 16.07 13.21
C ASN A 67 -2.44 16.74 11.88
N LYS A 68 -2.90 15.96 10.90
CA LYS A 68 -3.30 16.45 9.56
C LYS A 68 -4.78 16.17 9.32
N THR A 69 -5.38 16.88 8.37
CA THR A 69 -6.74 16.56 7.92
C THR A 69 -6.80 15.14 7.38
N GLY A 70 -7.75 14.34 7.88
CA GLY A 70 -7.92 12.96 7.43
C GLY A 70 -8.58 12.89 6.07
N THR A 71 -7.84 13.26 5.03
CA THR A 71 -8.18 12.97 3.65
C THR A 71 -7.96 11.47 3.38
N PHE A 72 -8.57 10.95 2.32
CA PHE A 72 -8.41 9.53 1.97
C PHE A 72 -6.94 9.15 1.75
N LEU A 73 -6.22 9.95 0.96
CA LEU A 73 -4.82 9.72 0.63
C LEU A 73 -3.94 9.83 1.87
N HIS A 74 -4.23 10.78 2.75
CA HIS A 74 -3.50 10.92 4.00
C HIS A 74 -3.61 9.65 4.85
N VAL A 75 -4.83 9.18 5.11
CA VAL A 75 -5.06 8.03 5.98
C VAL A 75 -4.39 6.76 5.46
N TRP A 76 -4.40 6.53 4.14
CA TRP A 76 -3.87 5.28 3.57
C TRP A 76 -2.38 5.31 3.24
N TRP A 77 -1.86 6.44 2.76
CA TRP A 77 -0.53 6.49 2.13
C TRP A 77 0.45 7.42 2.86
N GLU A 78 0.01 8.59 3.31
CA GLU A 78 0.93 9.59 3.90
C GLU A 78 1.02 9.51 5.43
N CYS A 79 0.04 8.90 6.09
CA CYS A 79 0.00 8.84 7.55
C CYS A 79 1.10 7.90 8.05
N LYS A 80 2.05 8.47 8.80
CA LYS A 80 3.23 7.77 9.30
C LYS A 80 2.87 6.50 10.06
N GLU A 81 1.92 6.58 10.99
CA GLU A 81 1.48 5.44 11.79
C GLU A 81 0.91 4.29 10.94
N VAL A 82 0.16 4.64 9.89
CA VAL A 82 -0.44 3.67 8.99
C VAL A 82 0.64 3.06 8.10
N LYS A 83 1.59 3.86 7.61
CA LYS A 83 2.76 3.38 6.87
C LYS A 83 3.59 2.39 7.69
N ASP A 84 3.87 2.72 8.95
CA ASP A 84 4.64 1.86 9.87
C ASP A 84 3.89 0.55 10.15
N ALA A 85 2.56 0.60 10.31
CA ALA A 85 1.72 -0.57 10.45
C ALA A 85 1.74 -1.46 9.18
N TRP A 86 1.65 -0.87 7.98
CA TRP A 86 1.75 -1.60 6.72
C TRP A 86 3.12 -2.26 6.56
N ILE A 87 4.21 -1.55 6.87
CA ILE A 87 5.56 -2.12 6.80
C ILE A 87 5.70 -3.30 7.76
N THR A 88 5.17 -3.18 8.97
CA THR A 88 5.22 -4.26 9.97
C THR A 88 4.44 -5.47 9.48
N LYS A 89 3.21 -5.27 8.98
CA LYS A 89 2.41 -6.36 8.40
C LYS A 89 3.05 -6.98 7.17
N LEU A 90 3.62 -6.18 6.28
CA LEU A 90 4.34 -6.69 5.12
C LEU A 90 5.55 -7.52 5.55
N ARG A 91 6.31 -7.10 6.57
CA ARG A 91 7.40 -7.92 7.13
C ARG A 91 6.86 -9.23 7.71
N GLU A 92 5.77 -9.20 8.47
CA GLU A 92 5.13 -10.43 8.98
C GLU A 92 4.72 -11.36 7.83
N TYR A 93 4.08 -10.84 6.78
CA TYR A 93 3.67 -11.65 5.62
C TYR A 93 4.87 -12.18 4.85
N MET A 94 5.91 -11.38 4.63
CA MET A 94 7.12 -11.80 3.92
C MET A 94 7.98 -12.75 4.75
N ASP A 95 8.00 -12.61 6.08
CA ASP A 95 8.62 -13.56 7.00
C ASP A 95 7.83 -14.87 7.03
N MET A 96 6.50 -14.81 6.97
CA MET A 96 5.66 -16.00 6.82
C MET A 96 5.82 -16.67 5.46
N ASP A 97 5.90 -15.91 4.37
CA ASP A 97 6.12 -16.46 3.03
C ASP A 97 7.53 -17.02 2.91
N THR A 98 8.57 -16.32 3.39
CA THR A 98 9.92 -16.88 3.43
C THR A 98 10.02 -18.08 4.36
N MET A 99 9.38 -18.07 5.53
CA MET A 99 9.37 -19.23 6.44
C MET A 99 8.55 -20.40 5.88
N THR A 100 7.41 -20.17 5.23
CA THR A 100 6.61 -21.24 4.59
C THR A 100 7.29 -21.77 3.34
N PHE A 101 7.96 -20.93 2.55
CA PHE A 101 8.79 -21.33 1.41
C PHE A 101 10.04 -22.10 1.88
N LEU A 102 10.70 -21.64 2.94
CA LEU A 102 11.83 -22.34 3.57
C LEU A 102 11.37 -23.66 4.21
N LEU A 103 10.22 -23.73 4.87
CA LEU A 103 9.65 -24.98 5.40
C LEU A 103 9.25 -25.96 4.29
N LYS A 104 8.88 -25.47 3.09
CA LYS A 104 8.66 -26.29 1.90
C LYS A 104 9.96 -26.77 1.24
N ILE A 105 11.03 -25.97 1.30
CA ILE A 105 12.32 -26.27 0.66
C ILE A 105 13.24 -27.08 1.57
N ILE A 106 13.18 -26.93 2.90
CA ILE A 106 14.01 -27.71 3.84
C ILE A 106 13.59 -29.18 3.72
N PRO A 107 14.42 -30.06 3.14
CA PRO A 107 14.19 -31.48 3.26
C PRO A 107 14.41 -31.82 4.73
N LYS A 108 13.50 -32.61 5.34
CA LYS A 108 13.68 -33.15 6.69
C LYS A 108 14.97 -34.01 6.72
N LYS A 109 16.13 -33.40 6.97
CA LYS A 109 17.37 -34.15 7.17
C LYS A 109 17.28 -34.86 8.52
N LYS A 110 17.32 -36.20 8.49
CA LYS A 110 17.64 -36.99 9.68
C LYS A 110 18.97 -36.50 10.23
N LYS A 111 19.01 -36.30 11.55
CA LYS A 111 20.20 -35.93 12.32
C LYS A 111 21.36 -36.86 11.95
N LYS A 112 22.51 -36.27 11.60
CA LYS A 112 23.85 -36.75 11.96
C LYS A 112 24.84 -35.60 11.69
N ASP A 113 25.24 -35.03 12.82
CA ASP A 113 26.54 -34.46 13.18
C ASP A 113 27.16 -33.35 12.32
N GLY A 114 27.34 -32.19 12.96
CA GLY A 114 28.47 -31.29 12.70
C GLY A 114 28.22 -30.07 11.82
N LEU A 115 28.52 -28.91 12.41
CA LEU A 115 28.95 -27.65 11.79
C LEU A 115 27.85 -26.65 11.35
N VAL A 116 27.61 -25.74 12.30
CA VAL A 116 27.05 -24.40 12.13
C VAL A 116 27.97 -23.56 11.25
N THR A 117 27.44 -22.79 10.29
CA THR A 117 27.89 -21.41 10.01
C THR A 117 26.95 -20.65 9.05
N SER A 118 26.34 -19.61 9.63
CA SER A 118 25.82 -18.31 9.14
C SER A 118 25.28 -18.11 7.71
N LYS A 119 23.96 -17.84 7.60
CA LYS A 119 23.27 -17.24 6.45
C LYS A 119 22.76 -15.80 6.71
N LYS A 120 23.31 -15.09 7.70
CA LYS A 120 22.82 -13.74 8.07
C LYS A 120 23.25 -12.61 7.11
N ASN A 121 24.22 -12.84 6.23
CA ASN A 121 24.89 -11.75 5.50
C ASN A 121 24.31 -11.43 4.11
N PHE A 122 23.37 -12.23 3.58
CA PHE A 122 22.85 -12.02 2.22
C PHE A 122 21.64 -11.06 2.19
N TYR A 123 20.76 -11.13 3.18
CA TYR A 123 19.51 -10.36 3.19
C TYR A 123 19.67 -8.89 3.58
N LYS A 124 20.83 -8.51 4.13
CA LYS A 124 21.07 -7.14 4.61
C LYS A 124 21.27 -6.14 3.47
N GLY A 125 21.92 -6.53 2.37
CA GLY A 125 22.24 -5.65 1.25
C GLY A 125 21.06 -5.25 0.36
N ASN A 126 20.03 -6.11 0.24
CA ASN A 126 18.86 -5.82 -0.60
C ASN A 126 17.80 -4.96 0.11
N ILE A 127 17.85 -4.86 1.43
CA ILE A 127 16.92 -4.04 2.22
C ILE A 127 17.33 -2.56 2.15
N GLU A 128 18.62 -2.24 2.09
CA GLU A 128 19.12 -0.86 2.00
C GLU A 128 18.81 -0.18 0.65
N LEU A 129 18.65 -0.95 -0.43
CA LEU A 129 18.27 -0.43 -1.75
C LEU A 129 16.79 -0.07 -1.88
N ILE A 130 15.90 -0.77 -1.15
CA ILE A 130 14.44 -0.54 -1.18
C ILE A 130 14.03 0.57 -0.21
N LEU A 131 14.83 0.82 0.84
CA LEU A 131 14.54 1.86 1.82
C LEU A 131 15.00 3.26 1.39
N ASN A 132 15.91 3.35 0.40
CA ASN A 132 16.50 4.61 -0.07
C ASN A 132 15.96 5.08 -1.45
N SER A 133 14.90 4.46 -1.98
CA SER A 133 14.22 4.84 -3.22
C SER A 133 12.86 5.48 -2.98
#